data_AF-A0A532TNL7-F1
#
_entry.id   AF-A0A532TNL7-F1
#
_cell.length_a   1.000
_cell.length_b   1.000
_cell.length_c   1.000
_cell.angle_alpha   90.00
_cell.angle_beta   90.00
_cell.angle_gamma   90.00
#
_symmetry.space_group_name_H-M   'P 1'
#
loop_
_entity.id
_entity.type
_entity.pdbx_description
1 polymer ?
#
loop_
_entity_poly.entity_id
_entity_poly.type
_entity_poly.pdbx_seq_one_letter_code
_entity_poly.pdbx_strand_id
1 'polypeptide(L)'
;MHINSHFAVGVIIASILNYFFKFTLLEFSLIVLFSFFCDFDVLFIKFAKDHNHRLLITHSIIPSIIVIIIGYILMWPVLIICGFSYSIHIIIDTIDWGTNFFYFQKKQIGFKFLISKDEFENLPKYLAEYKVPEYFFDEKYYNNKISIAIETLLFILMLISIWIFALNYVFLILLYFLGLYFHLHRHFTLKRIENNNKKSSF
;
A
#
# COMPACT_ATOMS: atom_id res chain seq x y z
N MET A 1 -0.72 2.04 -3.04
CA MET A 1 0.63 2.00 -3.64
C MET A 1 1.01 0.52 -3.71
N HIS A 2 2.25 0.08 -3.99
CA HIS A 2 2.55 -1.34 -3.71
C HIS A 2 2.72 -1.55 -2.20
N ILE A 3 2.45 -2.77 -1.73
CA ILE A 3 2.63 -3.19 -0.33
C ILE A 3 4.05 -2.83 0.17
N ASN A 4 5.03 -2.87 -0.73
CA ASN A 4 6.42 -2.51 -0.50
C ASN A 4 6.62 -1.08 -0.03
N SER A 5 5.93 -0.12 -0.63
CA SER A 5 6.09 1.28 -0.25
C SER A 5 5.45 1.55 1.10
N HIS A 6 4.32 0.90 1.40
CA HIS A 6 3.71 0.92 2.72
C HIS A 6 4.61 0.29 3.77
N PHE A 7 5.16 -0.90 3.48
CA PHE A 7 6.15 -1.57 4.32
C PHE A 7 7.36 -0.68 4.61
N ALA A 8 7.92 -0.02 3.58
CA ALA A 8 9.05 0.88 3.72
C ALA A 8 8.72 2.06 4.66
N VAL A 9 7.55 2.67 4.50
CA VAL A 9 7.07 3.72 5.41
C VAL A 9 6.95 3.20 6.84
N GLY A 10 6.38 2.01 7.04
CA GLY A 10 6.30 1.37 8.36
C GLY A 10 7.66 1.18 9.01
N VAL A 11 8.64 0.67 8.26
CA VAL A 11 10.02 0.50 8.75
C VAL A 11 10.69 1.84 9.05
N ILE A 12 10.49 2.87 8.23
CA ILE A 12 11.03 4.22 8.48
C ILE A 12 10.47 4.76 9.80
N ILE A 13 9.14 4.72 9.99
CA ILE A 13 8.47 5.19 11.21
C ILE A 13 8.97 4.40 12.43
N ALA A 14 8.94 3.07 12.36
CA ALA A 14 9.38 2.21 13.45
C ALA A 14 10.85 2.44 13.79
N SER A 15 11.72 2.62 12.79
CA SER A 15 13.16 2.87 12.99
C SER A 15 13.40 4.19 13.71
N ILE A 16 12.85 5.29 13.20
CA ILE A 16 13.03 6.63 13.80
C ILE A 16 12.52 6.63 15.25
N LEU A 17 11.35 6.04 15.50
CA LEU A 17 10.75 6.03 16.83
C LEU A 17 11.43 5.02 17.78
N ASN A 18 12.03 3.95 17.27
CA ASN A 18 12.81 3.00 18.06
C ASN A 18 13.98 3.68 18.79
N TYR A 19 14.57 4.73 18.22
CA TYR A 19 15.61 5.53 18.88
C TYR A 19 15.13 6.12 20.21
N PHE A 20 13.88 6.57 20.28
CA PHE A 20 13.31 7.23 21.47
C PHE A 20 12.66 6.23 22.44
N PHE A 21 11.94 5.24 21.91
CA PHE A 21 11.11 4.34 22.72
C PHE A 21 11.75 2.98 23.00
N LYS A 22 12.82 2.61 22.27
CA LYS A 22 13.52 1.32 22.39
C LYS A 22 12.55 0.13 22.30
N PHE A 23 11.83 0.05 21.19
CA PHE A 23 10.85 -1.01 20.95
C PHE A 23 11.49 -2.39 21.05
N THR A 24 10.74 -3.35 21.57
CA THR A 24 11.02 -4.77 21.39
C THR A 24 10.78 -5.19 19.93
N LEU A 25 11.28 -6.36 19.53
CA LEU A 25 11.04 -6.90 18.19
C LEU A 25 9.54 -6.99 17.87
N LEU A 26 8.71 -7.40 18.84
CA LEU A 26 7.28 -7.52 18.65
C LEU A 26 6.64 -6.16 18.36
N GLU A 27 6.96 -5.15 19.17
CA GLU A 27 6.42 -3.79 19.02
C GLU A 27 6.87 -3.15 17.70
N PHE A 28 8.15 -3.30 17.34
CA PHE A 28 8.67 -2.84 16.07
C PHE A 28 7.95 -3.51 14.90
N SER A 29 7.81 -4.84 14.94
CA SER A 29 7.13 -5.61 13.90
C SER A 29 5.65 -5.25 13.80
N LEU A 30 5.00 -4.94 14.93
CA LEU A 30 3.60 -4.52 14.96
C LEU A 30 3.41 -3.18 14.23
N ILE A 31 4.27 -2.19 14.47
CA ILE A 31 4.22 -0.89 13.77
C ILE A 31 4.39 -1.08 12.26
N VAL A 32 5.36 -1.91 11.86
CA VAL A 32 5.61 -2.25 10.46
C VAL A 32 4.40 -2.97 9.85
N LEU A 33 3.84 -3.98 10.52
CA LEU A 33 2.66 -4.70 10.06
C LEU A 33 1.48 -3.76 9.83
N PHE A 34 1.18 -2.87 10.78
CA PHE A 34 0.07 -1.92 10.68
C PHE A 34 0.21 -0.91 9.54
N SER A 35 1.42 -0.73 8.99
CA SER A 35 1.62 0.14 7.82
C SER A 35 1.03 -0.44 6.53
N PHE A 36 0.82 -1.76 6.43
CA PHE A 36 0.33 -2.41 5.22
C PHE A 36 -0.73 -3.49 5.47
N PHE A 37 -1.11 -3.74 6.72
CA PHE A 37 -2.06 -4.81 7.07
C PHE A 37 -3.41 -4.67 6.37
N CYS A 38 -3.86 -3.44 6.12
CA CYS A 38 -5.10 -3.19 5.40
C CYS A 38 -5.09 -3.71 3.96
N ASP A 39 -3.94 -3.82 3.29
CA ASP A 39 -3.89 -4.37 1.92
C ASP A 39 -4.34 -5.83 1.84
N PHE A 40 -4.29 -6.58 2.96
CA PHE A 40 -4.80 -7.96 2.98
C PHE A 40 -6.32 -8.04 2.91
N ASP A 41 -7.04 -6.91 3.03
CA ASP A 41 -8.48 -6.89 2.82
C ASP A 41 -8.88 -7.17 1.35
N VAL A 42 -7.91 -7.19 0.43
CA VAL A 42 -8.08 -7.71 -0.93
C VAL A 42 -8.58 -9.17 -0.95
N LEU A 43 -8.30 -9.97 0.10
CA LEU A 43 -8.83 -11.33 0.22
C LEU A 43 -10.37 -11.33 0.42
N PHE A 44 -10.92 -10.21 0.88
CA PHE A 44 -12.34 -9.99 1.13
C PHE A 44 -13.00 -9.14 0.02
N ILE A 45 -12.34 -9.00 -1.14
CA ILE A 45 -12.82 -8.17 -2.26
C ILE A 45 -14.23 -8.51 -2.75
N LYS A 46 -14.68 -9.77 -2.56
CA LYS A 46 -16.04 -10.22 -2.89
C LYS A 46 -17.13 -9.48 -2.10
N PHE A 47 -16.80 -8.95 -0.93
CA PHE A 47 -17.70 -8.16 -0.10
C PHE A 47 -17.63 -6.66 -0.41
N ALA A 48 -16.66 -6.25 -1.22
CA ALA A 48 -16.46 -4.87 -1.58
C ALA A 48 -17.40 -4.46 -2.73
N LYS A 49 -17.92 -3.24 -2.66
CA LYS A 49 -18.69 -2.67 -3.77
C LYS A 49 -17.81 -2.62 -5.03
N ASP A 50 -18.39 -2.98 -6.17
CA ASP A 50 -17.72 -3.02 -7.47
C ASP A 50 -16.43 -3.87 -7.48
N HIS A 51 -16.33 -4.84 -6.55
CA HIS A 51 -15.12 -5.65 -6.33
C HIS A 51 -13.86 -4.80 -6.14
N ASN A 52 -13.96 -3.67 -5.44
CA ASN A 52 -12.84 -2.80 -5.13
C ASN A 52 -12.59 -2.76 -3.61
N HIS A 53 -11.58 -3.47 -3.13
CA HIS A 53 -11.26 -3.59 -1.70
C HIS A 53 -11.09 -2.22 -1.01
N ARG A 54 -10.69 -1.17 -1.74
CA ARG A 54 -10.58 0.21 -1.22
C ARG A 54 -11.91 0.84 -0.78
N LEU A 55 -13.02 0.16 -1.06
CA LEU A 55 -14.36 0.53 -0.58
C LEU A 55 -14.77 -0.21 0.68
N LEU A 56 -13.96 -1.16 1.19
CA LEU A 56 -14.17 -1.81 2.48
C LEU A 56 -13.89 -0.85 3.63
N ILE A 57 -14.53 -1.08 4.78
CA ILE A 57 -14.32 -0.28 5.99
C ILE A 57 -12.90 -0.44 6.54
N THR A 58 -12.30 -1.61 6.33
CA THR A 58 -10.89 -1.89 6.63
C THR A 58 -10.01 -0.90 5.88
N HIS A 59 -10.29 -0.63 4.61
CA HIS A 59 -9.51 0.31 3.81
C HIS A 59 -9.90 1.80 4.04
N SER A 60 -10.24 2.20 5.26
CA SER A 60 -10.61 3.58 5.64
C SER A 60 -9.82 4.08 6.85
N ILE A 61 -10.01 5.35 7.23
CA ILE A 61 -9.40 5.93 8.44
C ILE A 61 -10.06 5.43 9.74
N ILE A 62 -11.22 4.77 9.66
CA ILE A 62 -11.98 4.37 10.84
C ILE A 62 -11.20 3.34 11.70
N PRO A 63 -10.66 2.23 11.14
CA PRO A 63 -9.84 1.31 11.91
C PRO A 63 -8.65 1.96 12.61
N SER A 64 -7.98 2.92 11.97
CA SER A 64 -6.83 3.59 12.58
C SER A 64 -7.22 4.44 13.78
N ILE A 65 -8.34 5.18 13.69
CA ILE A 65 -8.88 5.95 14.81
C ILE A 65 -9.24 5.02 15.98
N ILE A 66 -9.87 3.87 15.71
CA ILE A 66 -10.19 2.88 16.74
C ILE A 66 -8.92 2.38 17.44
N VAL A 67 -7.88 2.05 16.67
CA VAL A 67 -6.58 1.60 17.20
C VAL A 67 -5.91 2.67 18.07
N ILE A 68 -5.95 3.94 17.65
CA ILE A 68 -5.44 5.07 18.46
C ILE A 68 -6.21 5.20 19.78
N ILE A 69 -7.54 5.14 19.75
CA ILE A 69 -8.37 5.24 20.95
C ILE A 69 -8.07 4.09 21.91
N ILE A 70 -7.96 2.86 21.42
CA ILE A 70 -7.60 1.70 22.25
C ILE A 70 -6.19 1.88 22.83
N GLY A 71 -5.21 2.33 22.03
CA GLY A 71 -3.85 2.60 22.50
C GLY A 71 -3.79 3.66 23.59
N TYR A 72 -4.61 4.70 23.47
CA TYR A 72 -4.75 5.73 24.50
C TYR A 72 -5.37 5.19 25.80
N ILE A 73 -6.45 4.42 25.71
CA ILE A 73 -7.11 3.82 26.89
C ILE A 73 -6.15 2.86 27.63
N LEU A 74 -5.38 2.06 26.88
CA LEU A 74 -4.42 1.12 27.44
C LEU A 74 -3.10 1.77 27.88
N MET A 75 -2.91 3.08 27.64
CA MET A 75 -1.66 3.79 27.86
C MET A 75 -0.46 3.08 27.19
N TRP A 76 -0.67 2.54 25.99
CA TRP A 76 0.35 1.81 25.23
C TRP A 76 0.77 2.59 23.98
N PRO A 77 1.89 3.35 24.02
CA PRO A 77 2.31 4.23 22.94
C PRO A 77 2.50 3.52 21.60
N VAL A 78 2.93 2.25 21.62
CA VAL A 78 3.14 1.44 20.41
C VAL A 78 1.83 1.30 19.62
N LEU A 79 0.71 1.07 20.29
CA LEU A 79 -0.58 0.90 19.62
C LEU A 79 -1.06 2.23 19.02
N ILE A 80 -0.79 3.36 19.69
CA ILE A 80 -1.03 4.70 19.13
C ILE A 80 -0.22 4.90 17.85
N ILE A 81 1.07 4.53 17.86
CA ILE A 81 1.95 4.61 16.69
C ILE A 81 1.47 3.68 15.56
N CYS A 82 0.99 2.48 15.89
CA CYS A 82 0.38 1.57 14.91
C CYS A 82 -0.82 2.21 14.21
N GLY A 83 -1.70 2.89 14.97
CA GLY A 83 -2.82 3.62 14.38
C GLY A 83 -2.38 4.79 13.50
N PHE A 84 -1.32 5.52 13.86
CA PHE A 84 -0.74 6.55 12.97
C PHE A 84 -0.12 5.95 11.69
N SER A 85 0.63 4.85 11.82
CA SER A 85 1.23 4.12 10.69
C SER A 85 0.14 3.67 9.69
N TYR A 86 -0.94 3.10 10.20
CA TYR A 86 -2.12 2.75 9.40
C TYR A 86 -2.76 3.99 8.76
N SER A 87 -2.90 5.09 9.49
CA SER A 87 -3.47 6.32 8.95
C SER A 87 -2.65 6.86 7.78
N ILE A 88 -1.32 6.81 7.89
CA ILE A 88 -0.41 7.22 6.82
C ILE A 88 -0.59 6.34 5.58
N HIS A 89 -0.77 5.03 5.74
CA HIS A 89 -1.14 4.15 4.63
C HIS A 89 -2.36 4.67 3.88
N ILE A 90 -3.47 4.89 4.60
CA ILE A 90 -4.74 5.33 4.03
C ILE A 90 -4.59 6.69 3.33
N ILE A 91 -3.82 7.61 3.92
CA ILE A 91 -3.52 8.91 3.32
C ILE A 91 -2.77 8.74 2.01
N ILE A 92 -1.71 7.92 1.96
CA ILE A 92 -0.98 7.70 0.70
C ILE A 92 -1.92 7.10 -0.35
N ASP A 93 -2.81 6.20 0.06
CA ASP A 93 -3.77 5.57 -0.85
C ASP A 93 -4.92 6.49 -1.31
N THR A 94 -5.13 7.62 -0.63
CA THR A 94 -5.96 8.71 -1.21
C THR A 94 -5.24 9.44 -2.34
N ILE A 95 -3.91 9.49 -2.33
CA ILE A 95 -3.15 10.23 -3.34
C ILE A 95 -3.09 9.43 -4.63
N ASP A 96 -2.87 8.12 -4.57
CA ASP A 96 -2.54 7.30 -5.74
C ASP A 96 -3.73 6.88 -6.64
N TRP A 97 -4.66 6.07 -6.13
CA TRP A 97 -5.87 5.59 -6.78
C TRP A 97 -7.14 6.10 -6.09
N GLY A 98 -6.99 6.69 -4.90
CA GLY A 98 -8.10 7.09 -4.06
C GLY A 98 -8.64 5.93 -3.23
N THR A 99 -9.19 6.25 -2.07
CA THR A 99 -9.84 5.29 -1.18
C THR A 99 -11.13 5.89 -0.62
N ASN A 100 -11.99 5.08 -0.03
CA ASN A 100 -13.14 5.56 0.72
C ASN A 100 -12.72 6.05 2.12
N PHE A 101 -12.04 7.20 2.17
CA PHE A 101 -11.31 7.68 3.36
C PHE A 101 -12.14 7.64 4.66
N PHE A 102 -13.38 8.13 4.64
CA PHE A 102 -14.30 8.09 5.80
C PHE A 102 -15.31 6.94 5.76
N TYR A 103 -15.24 6.05 4.78
CA TYR A 103 -16.19 4.96 4.53
C TYR A 103 -17.65 5.38 4.16
N PHE A 104 -18.19 6.47 4.71
CA PHE A 104 -19.61 6.84 4.62
C PHE A 104 -20.12 7.12 3.20
N GLN A 105 -19.25 7.64 2.33
CA GLN A 105 -19.64 8.06 0.98
C GLN A 105 -19.75 6.89 -0.02
N LYS A 106 -19.19 5.72 0.33
CA LYS A 106 -19.14 4.51 -0.55
C LYS A 106 -18.63 4.82 -1.96
N LYS A 107 -17.70 5.78 -2.05
CA LYS A 107 -17.03 6.25 -3.27
C LYS A 107 -15.56 6.54 -2.93
N GLN A 108 -14.67 6.32 -3.90
CA GLN A 108 -13.26 6.68 -3.74
C GLN A 108 -13.09 8.20 -3.82
N ILE A 109 -12.45 8.76 -2.81
CA ILE A 109 -12.04 10.16 -2.69
C ILE A 109 -10.51 10.24 -2.70
N GLY A 110 -10.00 11.40 -3.13
CA GLY A 110 -8.56 11.66 -3.21
C GLY A 110 -8.10 12.23 -4.56
N PHE A 111 -6.80 12.42 -4.70
CA PHE A 111 -6.18 13.06 -5.86
C PHE A 111 -6.12 12.14 -7.08
N LYS A 112 -5.91 10.83 -6.86
CA LYS A 112 -5.94 9.77 -7.87
C LYS A 112 -4.97 9.99 -9.04
N PHE A 113 -3.72 10.38 -8.77
CA PHE A 113 -2.80 10.81 -9.85
C PHE A 113 -2.45 9.73 -10.89
N LEU A 114 -2.74 8.46 -10.59
CA LEU A 114 -2.48 7.33 -11.49
C LEU A 114 -3.54 7.15 -12.58
N ILE A 115 -4.69 7.82 -12.47
CA ILE A 115 -5.81 7.68 -13.41
C ILE A 115 -6.39 9.04 -13.75
N SER A 116 -6.70 9.26 -15.03
CA SER A 116 -7.40 10.48 -15.43
C SER A 116 -8.87 10.45 -15.00
N LYS A 117 -9.50 11.63 -14.95
CA LYS A 117 -10.93 11.74 -14.60
C LYS A 117 -11.82 10.95 -15.59
N ASP A 118 -11.52 11.04 -16.88
CA ASP A 118 -12.27 10.32 -17.92
C ASP A 118 -12.13 8.80 -17.78
N GLU A 119 -10.91 8.31 -17.54
CA GLU A 119 -10.67 6.87 -17.30
C GLU A 119 -11.39 6.37 -16.04
N PHE A 120 -11.45 7.19 -15.00
CA PHE A 120 -12.15 6.83 -13.76
C PHE A 120 -13.67 6.76 -13.97
N GLU A 121 -14.26 7.71 -14.69
CA GLU A 121 -15.70 7.76 -14.96
C GLU A 121 -16.15 6.69 -15.98
N ASN A 122 -15.26 6.34 -16.91
CA ASN A 122 -15.52 5.36 -17.97
C ASN A 122 -14.71 4.06 -17.80
N LEU A 123 -14.37 3.68 -16.56
CA LEU A 123 -13.46 2.59 -16.26
C LEU A 123 -13.80 1.25 -16.98
N PRO A 124 -15.06 0.79 -17.07
CA PRO A 124 -15.38 -0.45 -17.78
C PRO A 124 -14.98 -0.45 -19.26
N LYS A 125 -15.04 0.72 -19.92
CA LYS A 125 -14.63 0.87 -21.32
C LYS A 125 -13.13 0.65 -21.46
N TYR A 126 -12.34 1.29 -20.62
CA TYR A 126 -10.88 1.18 -20.65
C TYR A 126 -10.39 -0.20 -20.22
N LEU A 127 -11.02 -0.82 -19.22
CA LEU A 127 -10.69 -2.18 -18.80
C LEU A 127 -10.96 -3.22 -19.90
N ALA A 128 -11.97 -3.00 -20.75
CA ALA A 128 -12.30 -3.90 -21.86
C ALA A 128 -11.23 -3.90 -22.99
N GLU A 129 -10.32 -2.92 -23.00
CA GLU A 129 -9.20 -2.87 -23.96
C GLU A 129 -8.07 -3.84 -23.59
N TYR A 130 -8.07 -4.36 -22.37
CA TYR A 130 -7.05 -5.25 -21.82
C TYR A 130 -7.58 -6.68 -21.80
N LYS A 131 -6.71 -7.67 -22.08
CA LYS A 131 -7.11 -9.09 -21.96
C LYS A 131 -7.39 -9.47 -20.52
N VAL A 132 -6.64 -8.85 -19.61
CA VAL A 132 -6.73 -9.05 -18.16
C VAL A 132 -6.88 -7.66 -17.55
N PRO A 133 -8.07 -7.29 -17.03
CA PRO A 133 -8.35 -5.94 -16.51
C PRO A 133 -7.34 -5.45 -15.47
N GLU A 134 -6.77 -6.35 -14.68
CA GLU A 134 -5.76 -6.04 -13.67
C GLU A 134 -4.49 -5.44 -14.26
N TYR A 135 -4.15 -5.76 -15.52
CA TYR A 135 -2.97 -5.22 -16.19
C TYR A 135 -3.09 -3.72 -16.46
N PHE A 136 -4.31 -3.16 -16.61
CA PHE A 136 -4.52 -1.71 -16.73
C PHE A 136 -3.89 -0.96 -15.54
N PHE A 137 -4.16 -1.45 -14.31
CA PHE A 137 -3.65 -0.82 -13.10
C PHE A 137 -2.13 -0.97 -12.97
N ASP A 138 -1.62 -2.17 -13.23
CA ASP A 138 -0.18 -2.45 -13.20
C ASP A 138 0.56 -1.60 -14.25
N GLU A 139 0.05 -1.52 -15.48
CA GLU A 139 0.67 -0.74 -16.56
C GLU A 139 0.72 0.74 -16.21
N LYS A 140 -0.39 1.32 -15.74
CA LYS A 140 -0.44 2.71 -15.27
C LYS A 140 0.56 2.98 -14.16
N TYR A 141 0.66 2.05 -13.22
CA TYR A 141 1.60 2.17 -12.10
C TYR A 141 3.06 2.16 -12.58
N TYR A 142 3.48 1.11 -13.29
CA TYR A 142 4.87 0.93 -13.70
C TYR A 142 5.34 1.89 -14.80
N ASN A 143 4.42 2.44 -15.60
CA ASN A 143 4.74 3.49 -16.57
C ASN A 143 4.79 4.89 -15.93
N ASN A 144 4.32 5.06 -14.70
CA ASN A 144 4.39 6.33 -14.00
C ASN A 144 5.77 6.53 -13.35
N LYS A 145 6.62 7.34 -13.98
CA LYS A 145 7.98 7.64 -13.49
C LYS A 145 8.01 8.26 -12.09
N ILE A 146 6.98 9.03 -11.72
CA ILE A 146 6.90 9.68 -10.40
C ILE A 146 6.68 8.60 -9.34
N SER A 147 5.76 7.66 -9.58
CA SER A 147 5.54 6.53 -8.66
C SER A 147 6.81 5.74 -8.42
N ILE A 148 7.50 5.32 -9.49
CA ILE A 148 8.73 4.54 -9.40
C ILE A 148 9.85 5.31 -8.68
N ALA A 149 9.96 6.62 -8.94
CA ALA A 149 10.93 7.47 -8.24
C ALA A 149 10.62 7.56 -6.73
N ILE A 150 9.35 7.72 -6.35
CA ILE A 150 8.91 7.74 -4.95
C ILE A 150 9.20 6.40 -4.27
N GLU A 151 8.88 5.26 -4.89
CA GLU A 151 9.17 3.95 -4.29
C GLU A 151 10.67 3.72 -4.10
N THR A 152 11.48 4.12 -5.08
CA THR A 152 12.94 4.01 -5.00
C THR A 152 13.48 4.88 -3.86
N LEU A 153 12.97 6.10 -3.72
CA LEU A 153 13.34 6.99 -2.63
C LEU A 153 12.92 6.41 -1.26
N LEU A 154 11.70 5.89 -1.14
CA LEU A 154 11.23 5.24 0.08
C LEU A 154 12.08 4.02 0.46
N PHE A 155 12.50 3.22 -0.52
CA PHE A 155 13.41 2.10 -0.29
C PHE A 155 14.77 2.57 0.25
N ILE A 156 15.38 3.58 -0.38
CA ILE A 156 16.65 4.14 0.09
C ILE A 156 16.51 4.71 1.51
N LEU A 157 15.44 5.47 1.77
CA LEU A 157 15.16 6.03 3.09
C LEU A 157 14.96 4.93 4.14
N MET A 158 14.24 3.86 3.79
CA MET A 158 14.09 2.68 4.66
C MET A 158 15.44 2.09 5.06
N LEU A 159 16.33 1.86 4.10
CA LEU A 159 17.68 1.32 4.36
C LEU A 159 18.49 2.25 5.28
N ILE A 160 18.46 3.56 5.02
CA ILE A 160 19.17 4.55 5.83
C ILE A 160 18.60 4.59 7.25
N SER A 161 17.27 4.68 7.39
CA SER A 161 16.60 4.78 8.69
C SER A 161 16.87 3.56 9.56
N ILE A 162 16.74 2.35 9.01
CA ILE A 162 16.95 1.13 9.81
C ILE A 162 18.43 0.94 10.17
N TRP A 163 19.36 1.29 9.28
CA TRP A 163 20.79 1.23 9.57
C TRP A 163 21.20 2.14 10.72
N ILE A 164 20.67 3.38 10.73
CA ILE A 164 21.03 4.39 11.74
C ILE A 164 20.31 4.13 13.07
N PHE A 165 19.01 3.83 13.06
CA PHE A 165 18.19 3.87 14.27
C PHE A 165 17.74 2.49 14.80
N ALA A 166 17.88 1.43 14.02
CA ALA A 166 17.28 0.13 14.33
C ALA A 166 18.05 -1.06 13.74
N LEU A 167 19.39 -1.02 13.75
CA LEU A 167 20.24 -2.03 13.11
C LEU A 167 19.94 -3.47 13.59
N ASN A 168 19.55 -3.64 14.85
CA ASN A 168 19.15 -4.94 15.42
C ASN A 168 17.96 -5.59 14.70
N TYR A 169 17.17 -4.81 13.96
CA TYR A 169 15.98 -5.25 13.23
C TYR A 169 16.19 -5.31 11.71
N VAL A 170 17.44 -5.15 11.23
CA VAL A 170 17.78 -5.11 9.79
C VAL A 170 17.28 -6.32 9.00
N PHE A 171 17.15 -7.48 9.65
CA PHE A 171 16.64 -8.70 9.01
C PHE A 171 15.19 -8.57 8.53
N LEU A 172 14.39 -7.65 9.08
CA LEU A 172 13.02 -7.40 8.60
C LEU A 172 12.98 -6.92 7.15
N ILE A 173 14.07 -6.33 6.63
CA ILE A 173 14.18 -5.92 5.23
C ILE A 173 14.01 -7.12 4.28
N LEU A 174 14.30 -8.34 4.72
CA LEU A 174 14.07 -9.54 3.90
C LEU A 174 12.60 -9.68 3.47
N LEU A 175 11.66 -9.24 4.30
CA LEU A 175 10.23 -9.25 3.97
C LEU A 175 9.89 -8.29 2.83
N TYR A 176 10.62 -7.16 2.70
CA TYR A 176 10.46 -6.25 1.58
C TYR A 176 10.74 -6.97 0.25
N PHE A 177 11.83 -7.73 0.17
CA PHE A 177 12.18 -8.45 -1.07
C PHE A 177 11.16 -9.54 -1.44
N LEU A 178 10.50 -10.17 -0.46
CA LEU A 178 9.40 -11.10 -0.73
C LEU A 178 8.20 -10.39 -1.37
N GLY A 179 7.81 -9.23 -0.82
CA GLY A 179 6.75 -8.41 -1.41
C GLY A 179 7.10 -7.91 -2.82
N LEU A 180 8.36 -7.48 -3.00
CA LEU A 180 8.84 -6.98 -4.29
C LEU A 180 8.82 -8.08 -5.35
N TYR A 181 9.30 -9.27 -4.99
CA TYR A 181 9.25 -10.44 -5.85
C TYR A 181 7.82 -10.76 -6.28
N PHE A 182 6.87 -10.79 -5.34
CA PHE A 182 5.47 -11.06 -5.63
C PHE A 182 4.90 -10.05 -6.64
N HIS A 183 5.13 -8.76 -6.43
CA HIS A 183 4.64 -7.71 -7.33
C HIS A 183 5.28 -7.77 -8.72
N LEU A 184 6.60 -7.90 -8.81
CA LEU A 184 7.29 -7.98 -10.09
C LEU A 184 6.91 -9.25 -10.85
N HIS A 185 6.83 -10.39 -10.17
CA HIS A 185 6.40 -11.65 -10.79
C HIS A 185 4.99 -11.52 -11.38
N ARG A 186 4.05 -10.95 -10.63
CA ARG A 186 2.69 -10.66 -11.13
C ARG A 186 2.72 -9.74 -12.34
N HIS A 187 3.41 -8.61 -12.26
CA HIS A 187 3.51 -7.63 -13.35
C HIS A 187 4.04 -8.27 -14.64
N PHE A 188 5.19 -8.96 -14.57
CA PHE A 188 5.78 -9.59 -15.75
C PHE A 188 4.92 -10.72 -16.31
N THR A 189 4.19 -11.44 -15.46
CA THR A 189 3.23 -12.46 -15.90
C THR A 189 2.07 -11.83 -16.67
N LEU A 190 1.45 -10.78 -16.14
CA LEU A 190 0.35 -10.06 -16.79
C LEU A 190 0.82 -9.40 -18.10
N LYS A 191 1.98 -8.76 -18.09
CA LYS A 191 2.62 -8.17 -19.28
C LYS A 191 2.87 -9.20 -20.38
N ARG A 192 3.25 -10.43 -20.02
CA ARG A 192 3.45 -11.52 -20.99
C ARG A 192 2.13 -11.97 -21.61
N ILE A 193 1.07 -12.11 -20.81
CA ILE A 193 -0.28 -12.45 -21.31
C ILE A 193 -0.76 -11.39 -22.31
N GLU A 194 -0.53 -10.11 -21.99
CA GLU A 194 -0.91 -9.01 -22.87
C GLU A 194 -0.13 -9.04 -24.19
N ASN A 195 1.19 -9.28 -24.15
CA ASN A 195 2.05 -9.25 -25.34
C ASN A 195 1.95 -10.47 -26.28
N ASN A 196 1.60 -11.67 -25.78
CA ASN A 196 1.73 -12.92 -26.55
C ASN A 196 0.85 -13.04 -27.83
N ASN A 197 -0.12 -12.15 -28.10
CA ASN A 197 -0.89 -12.14 -29.35
C ASN A 197 -0.60 -10.97 -30.31
N LYS A 198 0.38 -10.10 -30.04
CA LYS A 198 0.85 -9.14 -31.07
C LYS A 198 1.61 -9.82 -32.23
N LYS A 199 1.86 -11.13 -32.14
CA LYS A 199 2.56 -11.94 -33.17
C LYS A 199 1.65 -12.77 -34.08
N SER A 200 0.32 -12.70 -33.96
CA SER A 200 -0.61 -13.44 -34.82
C SER A 200 -1.27 -12.61 -35.93
N SER A 201 -0.73 -11.42 -36.22
CA SER A 201 -1.18 -10.53 -37.30
C SER A 201 -0.04 -10.29 -38.30
N PHE A 202 0.39 -11.36 -38.97
CA PHE A 202 1.16 -11.31 -40.21
C PHE A 202 0.63 -12.41 -41.14
#